data_AF-S3AEX6-F1
#
_entry.id   AF-S3AEX6-F1
#
_cell.length_a   1.000
_cell.length_b   1.000
_cell.length_c   1.000
_cell.angle_alpha   90.00
_cell.angle_beta   90.00
_cell.angle_gamma   90.00
#
_symmetry.space_group_name_H-M   'P 1'
#
loop_
_entity.id
_entity.type
_entity.pdbx_description
1 polymer ?
#
loop_
_entity_poly.entity_id
_entity_poly.type
_entity_poly.pdbx_seq_one_letter_code
_entity_poly.pdbx_strand_id
1 'polypeptide(L)'
;MTRALPVALAALTTTAILGACAPLVPVCPAIGFVNPGPVTIEVAPALTVGDLAACFGGGCIPAALPLDGDGRGELPLDPPYVGDTSIVSIEPGTTVRVVITDRSGVVTRDLQVEIPYTSEGGSCPGPVTFGPVVIS
;
A
#
# COMPACT_ATOMS: atom_id res chain seq x y z
N MET A 1 73.12 17.05 -52.36
CA MET A 1 72.12 16.21 -53.07
C MET A 1 71.29 15.50 -52.00
N THR A 2 70.41 16.20 -51.27
CA THR A 2 68.98 16.50 -51.54
C THR A 2 68.06 15.27 -51.47
N ARG A 3 67.28 15.17 -50.39
CA ARG A 3 65.80 14.94 -50.33
C ARG A 3 65.43 14.48 -48.89
N ALA A 4 64.91 15.37 -48.05
CA ALA A 4 63.51 15.79 -47.91
C ALA A 4 62.62 14.73 -47.20
N LEU A 5 62.15 15.11 -46.00
CA LEU A 5 61.13 14.44 -45.17
C LEU A 5 59.79 14.26 -45.92
N PRO A 6 58.90 13.41 -45.38
CA PRO A 6 57.70 14.00 -44.79
C PRO A 6 57.37 13.46 -43.40
N VAL A 7 57.17 14.43 -42.49
CA VAL A 7 56.30 14.32 -41.32
C VAL A 7 54.90 13.98 -41.82
N ALA A 8 54.30 12.91 -41.31
CA ALA A 8 52.87 12.67 -41.45
C ALA A 8 52.27 12.47 -40.05
N LEU A 9 51.87 13.61 -39.48
CA LEU A 9 50.87 13.73 -38.43
C LEU A 9 49.57 13.10 -38.95
N ALA A 10 49.09 12.03 -38.32
CA ALA A 10 47.70 11.62 -38.44
C ALA A 10 47.18 11.35 -37.02
N ALA A 11 46.64 12.40 -36.43
CA ALA A 11 45.89 12.35 -35.18
C ALA A 11 44.67 11.44 -35.35
N LEU A 12 44.69 10.27 -34.72
CA LEU A 12 43.47 9.52 -34.44
C LEU A 12 42.97 9.92 -33.06
N THR A 13 42.36 11.10 -32.98
CA THR A 13 41.42 11.45 -31.91
C THR A 13 40.11 10.73 -32.19
N THR A 14 40.00 9.48 -31.75
CA THR A 14 38.71 8.77 -31.65
C THR A 14 37.94 9.32 -30.46
N THR A 15 37.35 10.50 -30.62
CA THR A 15 36.28 10.99 -29.75
C THR A 15 35.04 10.13 -29.98
N ALA A 16 34.91 9.06 -29.21
CA ALA A 16 33.67 8.29 -29.08
C ALA A 16 32.67 9.10 -28.24
N ILE A 17 32.01 10.07 -28.88
CA ILE A 17 30.88 10.81 -28.30
C ILE A 17 29.60 10.23 -28.91
N LEU A 18 29.21 9.01 -28.53
CA LEU A 18 27.94 8.42 -28.91
C LEU A 18 27.47 7.48 -27.79
N GLY A 19 26.83 8.08 -26.80
CA GLY A 19 26.19 7.38 -25.68
C GLY A 19 25.29 8.37 -24.96
N ALA A 20 24.24 8.78 -25.66
CA ALA A 20 23.25 9.74 -25.21
C ALA A 20 22.82 9.48 -23.76
N CYS A 21 22.73 10.56 -22.98
CA CYS A 21 21.86 10.62 -21.81
C CYS A 21 20.43 10.36 -22.30
N ALA A 22 20.03 9.10 -22.37
CA ALA A 22 18.62 8.75 -22.39
C ALA A 22 17.99 9.39 -21.14
N PRO A 23 16.75 9.93 -21.21
CA PRO A 23 16.08 10.39 -20.01
C PRO A 23 16.10 9.20 -19.03
N LEU A 24 16.64 9.44 -17.83
CA LEU A 24 16.69 8.47 -16.75
C LEU A 24 15.24 8.04 -16.49
N VAL A 25 14.79 6.97 -17.15
CA VAL A 25 13.53 6.33 -16.80
C VAL A 25 13.72 5.94 -15.34
N PRO A 26 12.88 6.43 -14.42
CA PRO A 26 13.01 6.07 -13.02
C PRO A 26 12.88 4.55 -12.91
N VAL A 27 14.00 3.88 -12.65
CA VAL A 27 14.06 2.44 -12.45
C VAL A 27 13.73 2.20 -10.99
N CYS A 28 12.52 1.76 -10.72
CA CYS A 28 12.07 1.52 -9.36
C CYS A 28 12.62 0.18 -8.85
N PRO A 29 13.19 0.13 -7.64
CA PRO A 29 13.60 -1.13 -7.05
C PRO A 29 12.38 -2.03 -6.83
N ALA A 30 12.49 -3.32 -7.17
CA ALA A 30 11.44 -4.32 -6.95
C ALA A 30 11.42 -4.81 -5.49
N ILE A 31 11.46 -3.88 -4.53
CA ILE A 31 11.39 -4.19 -3.10
C ILE A 31 9.92 -4.13 -2.68
N GLY A 32 9.37 -5.26 -2.23
CA GLY A 32 8.05 -5.30 -1.58
C GLY A 32 8.15 -4.89 -0.12
N PHE A 33 7.17 -4.11 0.35
CA PHE A 33 7.01 -3.78 1.77
C PHE A 33 5.94 -4.68 2.36
N VAL A 34 6.31 -5.50 3.34
CA VAL A 34 5.37 -6.39 4.06
C VAL A 34 4.81 -5.62 5.25
N ASN A 35 3.49 -5.49 5.30
CA ASN A 35 2.73 -4.91 6.41
C ASN A 35 1.83 -5.98 7.02
N PRO A 36 2.34 -6.76 7.99
CA PRO A 36 1.58 -7.83 8.64
C PRO A 36 0.75 -7.34 9.84
N GLY A 37 0.81 -6.04 10.16
CA GLY A 37 0.14 -5.47 11.33
C GLY A 37 -1.39 -5.45 11.19
N PRO A 38 -2.13 -5.37 12.31
CA PRO A 38 -3.58 -5.24 12.28
C PRO A 38 -3.99 -3.90 11.65
N VAL A 39 -5.19 -3.88 11.06
CA VAL A 39 -5.84 -2.64 10.63
C VAL A 39 -6.64 -2.09 11.78
N THR A 40 -6.45 -0.82 12.13
CA THR A 40 -7.32 -0.16 13.10
C THR A 40 -8.62 0.28 12.43
N ILE A 41 -9.74 -0.12 13.00
CA ILE A 41 -11.07 0.41 12.69
C ILE A 41 -11.45 1.38 13.81
N GLU A 42 -11.89 2.58 13.45
CA GLU A 42 -12.34 3.61 14.39
C GLU A 42 -13.79 3.96 14.10
N VAL A 43 -14.63 3.93 15.14
CA VAL A 43 -16.02 4.34 15.00
C VAL A 43 -16.22 5.73 15.61
N ALA A 44 -16.81 6.64 14.83
CA ALA A 44 -17.10 7.98 15.29
C ALA A 44 -18.04 7.96 16.52
N PRO A 45 -17.79 8.78 17.56
CA PRO A 45 -18.60 8.77 18.79
C PRO A 45 -20.09 9.07 18.62
N ALA A 46 -20.47 9.69 17.49
CA ALA A 46 -21.86 9.97 17.16
C ALA A 46 -22.66 8.73 16.75
N LEU A 47 -21.99 7.61 16.42
CA LEU A 47 -22.64 6.37 16.03
C LEU A 47 -23.01 5.55 17.25
N THR A 48 -24.26 5.10 17.28
CA THR A 48 -24.69 4.12 18.28
C THR A 48 -24.29 2.72 17.81
N VAL A 49 -23.29 2.14 18.46
CA VAL A 49 -22.83 0.78 18.20
C VAL A 49 -23.36 -0.14 19.31
N GLY A 50 -24.05 -1.21 18.91
CA GLY A 50 -24.32 -2.37 19.74
C GLY A 50 -23.16 -3.35 19.61
N ASP A 51 -23.00 -3.91 18.40
CA ASP A 51 -21.87 -4.76 18.04
C ASP A 51 -21.26 -4.30 16.71
N LEU A 52 -20.00 -4.68 16.49
CA LEU A 52 -19.28 -4.46 15.25
C LEU A 52 -18.69 -5.79 14.78
N ALA A 53 -18.81 -6.07 13.49
CA ALA A 53 -18.17 -7.20 12.84
C ALA A 53 -17.41 -6.71 11.61
N ALA A 54 -16.27 -7.31 11.32
CA ALA A 54 -15.45 -6.92 10.19
C ALA A 54 -14.74 -8.11 9.55
N CYS A 55 -14.23 -7.93 8.33
CA CYS A 55 -13.34 -8.87 7.65
C CYS A 55 -12.64 -8.20 6.46
N PHE A 56 -11.59 -8.83 5.94
CA PHE A 56 -10.85 -8.36 4.77
C PHE A 56 -11.52 -8.80 3.46
N GLY A 57 -11.74 -7.84 2.56
CA GLY A 57 -12.36 -8.01 1.25
C GLY A 57 -13.90 -7.87 1.25
N GLY A 58 -14.51 -7.79 0.07
CA GLY A 58 -15.98 -7.67 -0.06
C GLY A 58 -16.74 -8.99 0.07
N GLY A 59 -16.08 -10.12 -0.21
CA GLY A 59 -16.68 -11.46 -0.23
C GLY A 59 -16.50 -12.29 1.05
N CYS A 60 -15.97 -11.68 2.11
CA CYS A 60 -15.70 -12.37 3.38
C CYS A 60 -16.94 -12.44 4.28
N ILE A 61 -16.86 -13.33 5.28
CA ILE A 61 -17.86 -13.44 6.35
C ILE A 61 -17.37 -12.57 7.51
N PRO A 62 -18.08 -11.47 7.86
CA PRO A 62 -17.67 -10.61 8.96
C PRO A 62 -17.69 -11.38 10.28
N ALA A 63 -16.61 -11.23 11.04
CA ALA A 63 -16.49 -11.78 12.39
C ALA A 63 -16.54 -10.66 13.42
N ALA A 64 -17.05 -10.95 14.61
CA ALA A 64 -17.19 -9.98 15.68
C ALA A 64 -15.84 -9.36 16.03
N LEU A 65 -15.77 -8.03 15.98
CA LEU A 65 -14.57 -7.25 16.27
C LEU A 65 -14.84 -6.39 17.51
N PRO A 66 -14.21 -6.71 18.66
CA PRO A 66 -14.40 -5.93 19.87
C PRO A 66 -13.82 -4.52 19.70
N LEU A 67 -14.54 -3.53 20.21
CA LEU A 67 -14.07 -2.15 20.33
C LEU A 67 -13.57 -1.89 21.75
N ASP A 68 -12.54 -1.07 21.87
CA ASP A 68 -12.07 -0.52 23.13
C ASP A 68 -12.97 0.64 23.62
N GLY A 69 -12.59 1.23 24.76
CA GLY A 69 -13.33 2.34 25.36
C GLY A 69 -13.37 3.63 24.53
N ASP A 70 -12.48 3.76 23.54
CA ASP A 70 -12.39 4.90 22.63
C ASP A 70 -13.07 4.61 21.27
N GLY A 71 -13.74 3.46 21.13
CA GLY A 71 -14.44 3.06 19.91
C GLY A 71 -13.50 2.55 18.81
N ARG A 72 -12.30 2.07 19.17
CA ARG A 72 -11.30 1.54 18.24
C ARG A 72 -11.26 0.01 18.34
N GLY A 73 -11.13 -0.67 17.21
CA GLY A 73 -10.94 -2.11 17.12
C GLY A 73 -9.73 -2.45 16.25
N GLU A 74 -8.97 -3.46 16.63
CA GLU A 74 -7.85 -3.96 15.83
C GLU A 74 -8.31 -5.19 15.04
N LEU A 75 -8.29 -5.08 13.71
CA LEU A 75 -8.61 -6.15 12.77
C LEU A 75 -7.33 -6.89 12.38
N PRO A 76 -7.05 -8.08 12.96
CA PRO A 76 -5.82 -8.82 12.69
C PRO A 76 -5.87 -9.52 11.34
N LEU A 77 -4.71 -9.69 10.71
CA LEU A 77 -4.56 -10.38 9.42
C LEU A 77 -4.56 -11.90 9.58
N ASP A 78 -5.51 -12.42 10.36
CA ASP A 78 -5.63 -13.84 10.72
C ASP A 78 -7.09 -14.30 10.57
N PRO A 79 -7.36 -15.61 10.48
CA PRO A 79 -8.71 -16.13 10.66
C PRO A 79 -9.29 -15.70 12.02
N PRO A 80 -10.60 -15.39 12.11
CA PRO A 80 -11.62 -15.54 11.07
C PRO A 80 -11.77 -14.33 10.12
N TYR A 81 -10.98 -13.28 10.28
CA TYR A 81 -11.15 -12.02 9.55
C TYR A 81 -10.61 -12.06 8.12
N VAL A 82 -9.68 -12.97 7.86
CA VAL A 82 -9.12 -13.24 6.54
C VAL A 82 -9.60 -14.61 6.08
N GLY A 83 -10.22 -14.68 4.89
CA GLY A 83 -10.68 -15.95 4.30
C GLY A 83 -9.55 -16.74 3.64
N ASP A 84 -8.53 -16.04 3.12
CA ASP A 84 -7.36 -16.63 2.47
C ASP A 84 -6.11 -16.42 3.33
N THR A 85 -5.67 -17.47 4.03
CA THR A 85 -4.50 -17.43 4.90
C THR A 85 -3.17 -17.34 4.15
N SER A 86 -3.17 -17.35 2.81
CA SER A 86 -1.98 -17.03 2.02
C SER A 86 -1.66 -15.54 2.00
N ILE A 87 -2.62 -14.69 2.38
CA ILE A 87 -2.42 -13.25 2.54
C ILE A 87 -1.63 -13.02 3.83
N VAL A 88 -0.37 -12.60 3.67
CA VAL A 88 0.56 -12.32 4.77
C VAL A 88 0.88 -10.83 4.92
N SER A 89 0.27 -9.99 4.09
CA SER A 89 0.46 -8.54 4.08
C SER A 89 -0.78 -7.81 3.60
N ILE A 90 -0.97 -6.59 4.09
CA ILE A 90 -1.91 -5.62 3.54
C ILE A 90 -1.24 -4.88 2.38
N GLU A 91 -1.96 -4.73 1.27
CA GLU A 91 -1.52 -4.02 0.06
C GLU A 91 -2.40 -2.79 -0.21
N PRO A 92 -1.89 -1.74 -0.89
CA PRO A 92 -2.71 -0.65 -1.38
C PRO A 92 -3.90 -1.15 -2.20
N GLY A 93 -5.11 -0.60 -1.98
CA GLY A 93 -6.35 -1.11 -2.58
C GLY A 93 -7.02 -2.23 -1.79
N THR A 94 -6.40 -2.73 -0.70
CA THR A 94 -7.08 -3.69 0.18
C THR A 94 -8.29 -3.03 0.82
N THR A 95 -9.43 -3.73 0.77
CA THR A 95 -10.68 -3.27 1.37
C THR A 95 -11.02 -4.09 2.60
N VAL A 96 -11.75 -3.48 3.53
CA VAL A 96 -12.39 -4.15 4.67
C VAL A 96 -13.90 -4.02 4.53
N ARG A 97 -14.62 -5.07 4.87
CA ARG A 97 -16.07 -5.01 5.08
C ARG A 97 -16.35 -4.84 6.56
N VAL A 98 -17.19 -3.88 6.91
CA VAL A 98 -17.56 -3.55 8.29
C VAL A 98 -19.09 -3.54 8.40
N VAL A 99 -19.61 -4.31 9.34
CA VAL A 99 -21.03 -4.40 9.68
C VAL A 99 -21.22 -3.90 11.09
N ILE A 100 -22.12 -2.95 11.28
CA ILE A 100 -22.48 -2.39 12.58
C ILE A 100 -23.94 -2.74 12.86
N THR A 101 -24.19 -3.30 14.03
CA THR A 101 -25.54 -3.53 14.56
C THR A 101 -25.80 -2.60 15.73
N ASP A 102 -27.06 -2.19 15.90
CA ASP A 102 -27.49 -1.52 17.12
C ASP A 102 -27.71 -2.52 18.27
N ARG A 103 -28.07 -2.02 19.46
CA ARG A 103 -28.33 -2.87 20.64
C ARG A 103 -29.55 -3.78 20.50
N SER A 104 -30.39 -3.57 19.50
CA SER A 104 -31.51 -4.46 19.18
C SER A 104 -31.13 -5.58 18.21
N GLY A 105 -29.88 -5.58 17.72
CA GLY A 105 -29.37 -6.54 16.75
C GLY A 105 -29.70 -6.19 15.30
N VAL A 106 -30.23 -4.98 15.03
CA VAL A 106 -30.53 -4.53 13.66
C VAL A 106 -29.27 -3.96 13.03
N VAL A 107 -28.96 -4.38 11.80
CA VAL A 107 -27.86 -3.83 11.02
C VAL A 107 -28.17 -2.37 10.67
N THR A 108 -27.34 -1.46 11.16
CA THR A 108 -27.46 -0.02 10.88
C THR A 108 -26.52 0.41 9.77
N ARG A 109 -25.38 -0.28 9.61
CA ARG A 109 -24.40 -0.05 8.53
C ARG A 109 -23.79 -1.37 8.05
N ASP A 110 -23.60 -1.49 6.74
CA ASP A 110 -22.81 -2.54 6.08
C ASP A 110 -22.01 -1.83 4.98
N LEU A 111 -20.71 -1.71 5.19
CA LEU A 111 -19.83 -0.86 4.39
C LEU A 111 -18.64 -1.68 3.90
N GLN A 112 -18.24 -1.45 2.67
CA GLN A 112 -16.94 -1.87 2.16
C GLN A 112 -16.07 -0.63 1.99
N VAL A 113 -14.95 -0.57 2.71
CA VAL A 113 -14.09 0.61 2.80
C VAL A 113 -12.67 0.22 2.44
N GLU A 114 -12.02 1.00 1.59
CA GLU A 114 -10.59 0.84 1.32
C GLU A 114 -9.77 1.33 2.51
N ILE A 115 -8.72 0.59 2.88
CA ILE A 115 -7.84 0.99 3.96
C ILE A 115 -7.05 2.21 3.49
N PRO A 116 -7.19 3.38 4.15
CA PRO A 116 -6.46 4.56 3.73
C PRO A 116 -4.96 4.30 3.89
N TYR A 117 -4.18 4.79 2.93
CA TYR A 117 -2.73 4.69 2.99
C TYR A 117 -2.10 5.98 2.46
N THR A 118 -0.92 6.29 2.99
CA THR A 118 -0.04 7.32 2.46
C THR A 118 1.21 6.66 1.91
N SER A 119 1.67 7.11 0.75
CA SER A 119 2.94 6.68 0.17
C SER A 119 3.93 7.82 0.18
N GLU A 120 5.16 7.59 0.64
CA GLU A 120 6.23 8.59 0.58
C GLU A 120 6.98 8.59 -0.77
N GLY A 121 6.49 7.82 -1.74
CA GLY A 121 7.12 7.65 -3.05
C GLY A 121 6.89 8.82 -4.01
N GLY A 122 7.96 9.26 -4.68
CA GLY A 122 7.89 10.12 -5.87
C GLY A 122 7.55 9.29 -7.12
N SER A 123 8.40 9.34 -8.16
CA SER A 123 8.19 8.54 -9.38
C SER A 123 8.23 7.01 -9.19
N CYS A 124 8.54 6.53 -7.98
CA CYS A 124 8.56 5.11 -7.63
C CYS A 124 7.69 4.85 -6.40
N PRO A 125 6.96 3.71 -6.36
CA PRO A 125 6.23 3.29 -5.16
C PRO A 125 7.20 3.22 -3.98
N GLY A 126 6.98 4.09 -2.99
CA GLY A 126 7.76 4.14 -1.77
C GLY A 126 7.15 3.24 -0.69
N PRO A 127 7.73 3.23 0.52
CA PRO A 127 7.06 2.68 1.68
C PRO A 127 5.66 3.26 1.81
N VAL A 128 4.70 2.41 2.16
CA VAL A 128 3.33 2.81 2.44
C VAL A 128 3.07 2.73 3.94
N THR A 129 2.33 3.70 4.45
CA THR A 129 1.82 3.70 5.82
C THR A 129 0.31 3.61 5.74
N PHE A 130 -0.25 2.56 6.34
CA PHE A 130 -1.70 2.39 6.44
C PHE A 130 -2.25 3.18 7.62
N GLY A 131 -3.33 3.89 7.38
CA GLY A 131 -4.08 4.64 8.38
C GLY A 131 -5.30 3.87 8.89
N PRO A 132 -5.99 4.41 9.90
CA PRO A 132 -7.19 3.80 10.43
C PRO A 132 -8.38 3.92 9.46
N VAL A 133 -9.24 2.90 9.45
CA VAL A 133 -10.53 2.94 8.76
C VAL A 133 -11.54 3.62 9.66
N VAL A 134 -11.89 4.86 9.35
CA VAL A 134 -12.85 5.66 10.14
C VAL A 134 -14.27 5.47 9.61
N ILE A 135 -15.17 5.00 10.47
CA ILE A 135 -16.60 4.86 10.20
C ILE A 135 -17.34 6.02 10.86
N SER A 136 -18.09 6.79 10.07
CA SER A 136 -18.90 7.95 10.50
C SER A 136 -20.29 7.89 9.92
#